data_AF-A0AAJ4B3B8-F1
#
_entry.id   AF-A0AAJ4B3B8-F1
#
_cell.length_a   1.000
_cell.length_b   1.000
_cell.length_c   1.000
_cell.angle_alpha   90.00
_cell.angle_beta   90.00
_cell.angle_gamma   90.00
#
_symmetry.space_group_name_H-M   'P 1'
#
loop_
_entity.id
_entity.type
_entity.pdbx_description
1 polymer ?
#
loop_
_entity_poly.entity_id
_entity_poly.type
_entity_poly.pdbx_seq_one_letter_code
_entity_poly.pdbx_strand_id
1 'polypeptide(L)'
;MNTLGLIKEFEKNISYQFEKIEILYSARNETNITYLNETLHPTQNIDKRNATLNQAYSDALLNSLASLIDYYCILCMLKIGMPPSKIRKVQYRSINNKFILDKLKSTSIDKKSISIQELKDIYDSDFSKIHTSKNINYRDYWIGFLGNAISSSLNEYGVSAKEFTLAYDVHEERLDINADIKKYFSYMHPFFCNMYNNSGVKHSIYIDVNNFLKHNAVPYITPHIENFENEKRIYSYFEIQNEHHLLLKDGILKDIVGIDFEKLKLNLDSKFCNSNNYDYLCGLEKTWELGRILTLDRTNGHISKDKKTLYFFIDNVLIAKNHHVTLIDADDSLLMVLKVLKREIDNGLGYEKFD
;
A
#
# COMPACT_ATOMS: atom_id res chain seq x y z
N MET A 1 -22.93 -7.75 23.40
CA MET A 1 -21.84 -8.66 23.00
C MET A 1 -20.58 -8.21 23.70
N ASN A 2 -19.85 -9.10 24.38
CA ASN A 2 -18.62 -8.73 25.10
C ASN A 2 -17.43 -8.64 24.10
N THR A 3 -16.38 -7.90 24.46
CA THR A 3 -15.21 -7.67 23.59
C THR A 3 -14.55 -8.96 23.14
N LEU A 4 -14.43 -9.95 24.02
CA LEU A 4 -13.83 -11.25 23.71
C LEU A 4 -14.61 -12.02 22.63
N GLY A 5 -15.94 -12.02 22.70
CA GLY A 5 -16.77 -12.66 21.68
C GLY A 5 -16.63 -11.99 20.31
N LEU A 6 -16.49 -10.66 20.29
CA LEU A 6 -16.28 -9.88 19.08
C LEU A 6 -14.90 -10.12 18.46
N ILE A 7 -13.85 -10.19 19.28
CA ILE A 7 -12.49 -10.55 18.83
C ILE A 7 -12.50 -11.88 18.09
N LYS A 8 -13.11 -12.92 18.70
CA LYS A 8 -13.23 -14.25 18.07
C LYS A 8 -14.02 -14.24 16.75
N GLU A 9 -15.05 -13.41 16.66
CA GLU A 9 -15.82 -13.25 15.44
C GLU A 9 -14.96 -12.63 14.31
N PHE A 10 -14.19 -11.58 14.61
CA PHE A 10 -13.30 -10.97 13.63
C PHE A 10 -12.14 -11.88 13.21
N GLU A 11 -11.59 -12.67 14.14
CA GLU A 11 -10.62 -13.72 13.80
C GLU A 11 -11.21 -14.72 12.81
N LYS A 12 -12.44 -15.20 13.07
CA LYS A 12 -13.16 -16.08 12.13
C LYS A 12 -13.42 -15.41 10.78
N ASN A 13 -13.81 -14.14 10.78
CA ASN A 13 -14.06 -13.39 9.54
C ASN A 13 -12.78 -13.22 8.71
N ILE A 14 -11.63 -12.96 9.35
CA ILE A 14 -10.33 -12.90 8.69
C ILE A 14 -9.95 -14.26 8.09
N SER A 15 -10.05 -15.35 8.85
CA SER A 15 -9.81 -16.70 8.33
C SER A 15 -10.70 -17.03 7.13
N TYR A 16 -11.99 -16.71 7.22
CA TYR A 16 -12.92 -16.88 6.10
C TYR A 16 -12.55 -16.03 4.89
N GLN A 17 -12.11 -14.77 5.06
CA GLN A 17 -11.66 -13.96 3.93
C GLN A 17 -10.42 -14.55 3.25
N PHE A 18 -9.49 -15.16 3.99
CA PHE A 18 -8.35 -15.86 3.38
C PHE A 18 -8.80 -17.04 2.53
N GLU A 19 -9.66 -17.91 3.06
CA GLU A 19 -10.20 -19.05 2.31
C GLU A 19 -10.94 -18.57 1.05
N LYS A 20 -11.75 -17.51 1.18
CA LYS A 20 -12.47 -16.92 0.05
C LYS A 20 -11.51 -16.36 -1.01
N ILE A 21 -10.44 -15.68 -0.62
CA ILE A 21 -9.42 -15.17 -1.54
C ILE A 21 -8.76 -16.32 -2.31
N GLU A 22 -8.39 -17.41 -1.63
CA GLU A 22 -7.77 -18.58 -2.27
C GLU A 22 -8.70 -19.24 -3.30
N ILE A 23 -9.98 -19.43 -2.95
CA ILE A 23 -10.98 -19.98 -3.86
C ILE A 23 -11.19 -19.06 -5.08
N LEU A 24 -11.40 -17.76 -4.83
CA LEU A 24 -11.60 -16.77 -5.90
C LEU A 24 -10.39 -16.68 -6.83
N TYR A 25 -9.18 -16.71 -6.27
CA TYR A 25 -7.95 -16.71 -7.05
C TYR A 25 -7.82 -17.95 -7.92
N SER A 26 -8.13 -19.13 -7.39
CA SER A 26 -8.04 -20.39 -8.13
C SER A 26 -9.03 -20.40 -9.31
N ALA A 27 -10.29 -19.99 -9.05
CA ALA A 27 -11.30 -19.86 -10.09
C ALA A 27 -10.93 -18.80 -11.14
N ARG A 28 -10.41 -17.64 -10.69
CA ARG A 28 -9.92 -16.60 -11.59
C ARG A 28 -8.80 -17.14 -12.48
N ASN A 29 -7.81 -17.81 -11.91
CA ASN A 29 -6.65 -18.33 -12.64
C ASN A 29 -7.06 -19.26 -13.79
N GLU A 30 -8.00 -20.17 -13.56
CA GLU A 30 -8.54 -21.06 -14.61
C GLU A 30 -9.21 -20.26 -15.75
N THR A 31 -10.05 -19.28 -15.39
CA THR A 31 -10.72 -18.42 -16.39
C THR A 31 -9.74 -17.50 -17.13
N ASN A 32 -8.73 -16.97 -16.43
CA ASN A 32 -7.72 -16.07 -16.97
C ASN A 32 -6.82 -16.82 -17.96
N ILE A 33 -6.37 -18.04 -17.64
CA ILE A 33 -5.59 -18.88 -18.58
C ILE A 33 -6.39 -19.10 -19.87
N THR A 34 -7.66 -19.46 -19.75
CA THR A 34 -8.55 -19.62 -20.92
C THR A 34 -8.67 -18.32 -21.71
N TYR A 35 -8.87 -17.20 -21.03
CA TYR A 35 -9.02 -15.88 -21.64
C TYR A 35 -7.74 -15.41 -22.37
N LEU A 36 -6.58 -15.65 -21.78
CA LEU A 36 -5.28 -15.32 -22.39
C LEU A 36 -5.01 -16.23 -23.60
N ASN A 37 -5.32 -17.52 -23.52
CA ASN A 37 -5.18 -18.46 -24.64
C ASN A 37 -6.08 -18.05 -25.82
N GLU A 38 -7.34 -17.73 -25.58
CA GLU A 38 -8.25 -17.21 -26.61
C GLU A 38 -7.69 -15.94 -27.27
N THR A 39 -7.12 -15.03 -26.47
CA THR A 39 -6.51 -13.79 -26.97
C THR A 39 -5.28 -14.05 -27.84
N LEU A 40 -4.51 -15.10 -27.57
CA LEU A 40 -3.34 -15.47 -28.37
C LEU A 40 -3.71 -16.06 -29.74
N HIS A 41 -4.95 -16.51 -29.94
CA HIS A 41 -5.45 -17.13 -31.17
C HIS A 41 -6.40 -16.21 -31.94
N PRO A 42 -5.91 -15.33 -32.82
CA PRO A 42 -6.71 -14.29 -33.48
C PRO A 42 -7.84 -14.81 -34.39
N THR A 43 -7.88 -16.11 -34.68
CA THR A 43 -8.97 -16.77 -35.44
C THR A 43 -10.11 -17.28 -34.55
N GLN A 44 -9.94 -17.29 -33.23
CA GLN A 44 -10.97 -17.68 -32.27
C GLN A 44 -11.72 -16.44 -31.78
N ASN A 45 -13.04 -16.52 -31.74
CA ASN A 45 -13.83 -15.49 -31.06
C ASN A 45 -13.61 -15.64 -29.55
N ILE A 46 -13.22 -14.55 -28.90
CA ILE A 46 -13.16 -14.47 -27.45
C ILE A 46 -14.54 -14.80 -26.87
N ASP A 47 -14.59 -15.76 -25.94
CA ASP A 47 -15.82 -16.05 -25.22
C ASP A 47 -16.12 -14.89 -24.26
N LYS A 48 -17.12 -14.08 -24.62
CA LYS A 48 -17.58 -12.96 -23.80
C LYS A 48 -18.01 -13.41 -22.40
N ARG A 49 -18.52 -14.64 -22.26
CA ARG A 49 -18.91 -15.18 -20.95
C ARG A 49 -17.67 -15.43 -20.09
N ASN A 50 -16.63 -16.05 -20.65
CA ASN A 50 -15.37 -16.26 -19.94
C ASN A 50 -14.69 -14.93 -19.56
N ALA A 51 -14.65 -13.95 -20.49
CA ALA A 51 -14.13 -12.61 -20.20
C ALA A 51 -14.89 -11.91 -19.06
N THR A 52 -16.24 -11.96 -19.08
CA THR A 52 -17.08 -11.40 -18.02
C THR A 52 -16.86 -12.10 -16.68
N LEU A 53 -16.69 -13.43 -16.71
CA LEU A 53 -16.44 -14.22 -15.51
C LEU A 53 -15.07 -13.91 -14.90
N ASN A 54 -14.04 -13.75 -15.73
CA ASN A 54 -12.70 -13.34 -15.30
C ASN A 54 -12.71 -11.94 -14.65
N GLN A 55 -13.46 -10.98 -15.23
CA GLN A 55 -13.68 -9.68 -14.61
C GLN A 55 -14.39 -9.83 -13.25
N ALA A 56 -15.50 -10.58 -13.20
CA ALA A 56 -16.27 -10.74 -11.97
C ALA A 56 -15.46 -11.38 -10.83
N TYR A 57 -14.61 -12.37 -11.14
CA TYR A 57 -13.70 -12.95 -10.15
C TYR A 57 -12.63 -11.95 -9.70
N SER A 58 -12.06 -11.16 -10.61
CA SER A 58 -11.08 -10.12 -10.30
C SER A 58 -11.67 -9.04 -9.38
N ASP A 59 -12.88 -8.57 -9.67
CA ASP A 59 -13.64 -7.62 -8.85
C ASP A 59 -13.93 -8.19 -7.45
N ALA A 60 -14.36 -9.46 -7.38
CA ALA A 60 -14.62 -10.13 -6.12
C ALA A 60 -13.34 -10.31 -5.27
N LEU A 61 -12.20 -10.52 -5.92
CA LEU A 61 -10.88 -10.63 -5.31
C LEU A 61 -10.44 -9.32 -4.66
N LEU A 62 -10.52 -8.20 -5.41
CA LEU A 62 -10.23 -6.86 -4.90
C LEU A 62 -11.15 -6.47 -3.73
N ASN A 63 -12.43 -6.82 -3.83
CA ASN A 63 -13.38 -6.59 -2.74
C ASN A 63 -13.06 -7.40 -1.49
N SER A 64 -12.63 -8.65 -1.65
CA SER A 64 -12.29 -9.53 -0.53
C SER A 64 -10.97 -9.09 0.13
N LEU A 65 -9.98 -8.64 -0.67
CA LEU A 65 -8.77 -7.98 -0.19
C LEU A 65 -9.09 -6.77 0.70
N ALA A 66 -9.91 -5.84 0.21
CA ALA A 66 -10.27 -4.65 0.98
C ALA A 66 -11.02 -5.01 2.28
N SER A 67 -11.93 -5.97 2.22
CA SER A 67 -12.70 -6.43 3.40
C SER A 67 -11.79 -7.08 4.45
N LEU A 68 -10.82 -7.89 4.01
CA LEU A 68 -9.81 -8.50 4.87
C LEU A 68 -9.02 -7.43 5.64
N ILE A 69 -8.57 -6.38 4.95
CA ILE A 69 -7.81 -5.28 5.56
C ILE A 69 -8.67 -4.53 6.58
N ASP A 70 -9.93 -4.23 6.26
CA ASP A 70 -10.85 -3.59 7.21
C ASP A 70 -11.09 -4.45 8.45
N TYR A 71 -11.34 -5.75 8.28
CA TYR A 71 -11.53 -6.69 9.40
C TYR A 71 -10.29 -6.81 10.27
N TYR A 72 -9.10 -6.85 9.65
CA TYR A 72 -7.83 -6.83 10.36
C TYR A 72 -7.67 -5.56 11.19
N CYS A 73 -7.90 -4.38 10.59
CA CYS A 73 -7.84 -3.10 11.31
C CYS A 73 -8.77 -3.08 12.53
N ILE A 74 -10.01 -3.55 12.36
CA ILE A 74 -10.99 -3.63 13.46
C ILE A 74 -10.48 -4.56 14.57
N LEU A 75 -9.98 -5.75 14.21
CA LEU A 75 -9.45 -6.71 15.17
C LEU A 75 -8.28 -6.11 15.97
N CYS A 76 -7.34 -5.44 15.30
CA CYS A 76 -6.22 -4.77 15.93
C CYS A 76 -6.70 -3.71 16.94
N MET A 77 -7.69 -2.89 16.57
CA MET A 77 -8.21 -1.85 17.48
C MET A 77 -8.94 -2.47 18.68
N LEU A 78 -9.68 -3.56 18.49
CA LEU A 78 -10.31 -4.30 19.60
C LEU A 78 -9.25 -4.87 20.56
N LYS A 79 -8.15 -5.43 20.04
CA LYS A 79 -7.03 -5.97 20.83
C LYS A 79 -6.27 -4.90 21.61
N ILE A 80 -6.24 -3.67 21.11
CA ILE A 80 -5.66 -2.51 21.81
C ILE A 80 -6.61 -1.97 22.91
N GLY A 81 -7.89 -2.34 22.90
CA GLY A 81 -8.86 -1.95 23.92
C GLY A 81 -9.93 -0.97 23.46
N MET A 82 -10.15 -0.84 22.15
CA MET A 82 -11.28 -0.06 21.63
C MET A 82 -12.61 -0.64 22.15
N PRO A 83 -13.53 0.21 22.66
CA PRO A 83 -14.85 -0.25 23.09
C PRO A 83 -15.69 -0.72 21.88
N PRO A 84 -16.44 -1.84 21.97
CA PRO A 84 -17.24 -2.37 20.87
C PRO A 84 -18.24 -1.38 20.25
N SER A 85 -18.73 -0.42 21.03
CA SER A 85 -19.64 0.64 20.56
C SER A 85 -19.02 1.57 19.52
N LYS A 86 -17.68 1.58 19.38
CA LYS A 86 -16.94 2.41 18.42
C LYS A 86 -16.53 1.67 17.15
N ILE A 87 -16.89 0.39 17.00
CA ILE A 87 -16.46 -0.45 15.88
C ILE A 87 -16.68 0.20 14.49
N ARG A 88 -17.81 0.88 14.30
CA ARG A 88 -18.16 1.55 13.03
C ARG A 88 -17.26 2.74 12.68
N LYS A 89 -16.44 3.22 13.62
CA LYS A 89 -15.47 4.29 13.38
C LYS A 89 -14.16 3.79 12.78
N VAL A 90 -13.86 2.50 12.93
CA VAL A 90 -12.61 1.92 12.43
C VAL A 90 -12.80 1.62 10.96
N GLN A 91 -12.01 2.30 10.14
CA GLN A 91 -11.86 2.03 8.72
C GLN A 91 -10.37 2.04 8.43
N TYR A 92 -9.93 1.21 7.48
CA TYR A 92 -8.56 1.28 7.02
C TYR A 92 -8.21 2.70 6.57
N ARG A 93 -7.10 3.23 7.11
CA ARG A 93 -6.47 4.46 6.67
C ARG A 93 -4.97 4.21 6.57
N SER A 94 -4.44 4.42 5.37
CA SER A 94 -2.99 4.39 5.17
C SER A 94 -2.34 5.47 6.03
N ILE A 95 -1.30 5.11 6.78
CA ILE A 95 -0.46 6.09 7.49
C ILE A 95 0.56 6.61 6.49
N ASN A 96 0.08 7.55 5.69
CA ASN A 96 0.87 8.23 4.70
C ASN A 96 1.36 9.60 5.21
N ASN A 97 2.19 10.21 4.39
CA ASN A 97 2.79 11.50 4.68
C ASN A 97 1.76 12.61 4.95
N LYS A 98 0.70 12.68 4.13
CA LYS A 98 -0.42 13.61 4.36
C LYS A 98 -1.10 13.37 5.71
N PHE A 99 -1.32 12.11 6.08
CA PHE A 99 -1.91 11.75 7.37
C PHE A 99 -1.03 12.20 8.54
N ILE A 100 0.29 11.98 8.46
CA ILE A 100 1.24 12.42 9.49
C ILE A 100 1.18 13.94 9.65
N LEU A 101 1.20 14.68 8.53
CA LEU A 101 1.10 16.14 8.48
C LEU A 101 -0.20 16.67 9.10
N ASP A 102 -1.34 16.08 8.74
CA ASP A 102 -2.65 16.47 9.25
C ASP A 102 -2.73 16.36 10.79
N LYS A 103 -2.06 15.34 11.35
CA LYS A 103 -2.05 15.05 12.80
C LYS A 103 -0.99 15.79 13.61
N LEU A 104 -0.21 16.67 12.98
CA LEU A 104 0.70 17.54 13.72
C LEU A 104 -0.07 18.50 14.62
N LYS A 105 0.37 18.61 15.87
CA LYS A 105 -0.23 19.54 16.86
C LYS A 105 0.28 20.98 16.73
N SER A 106 1.29 21.23 15.91
CA SER A 106 1.89 22.57 15.80
C SER A 106 0.94 23.56 15.13
N THR A 107 0.63 24.65 15.84
CA THR A 107 -0.19 25.78 15.38
C THR A 107 0.63 26.86 14.68
N SER A 108 1.96 26.80 14.76
CA SER A 108 2.88 27.80 14.20
C SER A 108 3.44 27.44 12.83
N ILE A 109 3.24 26.21 12.37
CA ILE A 109 3.75 25.70 11.10
C ILE A 109 2.63 25.73 10.07
N ASP A 110 2.88 26.34 8.91
CA ASP A 110 1.97 26.19 7.77
C ASP A 110 2.02 24.74 7.28
N LYS A 111 1.01 23.96 7.68
CA LYS A 111 0.88 22.55 7.33
C LYS A 111 0.81 22.30 5.82
N LYS A 112 0.52 23.32 5.01
CA LYS A 112 0.45 23.18 3.54
C LYS A 112 1.81 23.17 2.86
N SER A 113 2.85 23.69 3.51
CA SER A 113 4.17 23.84 2.91
C SER A 113 5.23 22.93 3.49
N ILE A 114 4.98 22.29 4.65
CA ILE A 114 6.00 21.48 5.33
C ILE A 114 6.10 20.08 4.72
N SER A 115 7.33 19.68 4.40
CA SER A 115 7.66 18.35 3.88
C SER A 115 7.90 17.35 5.01
N ILE A 116 7.83 16.05 4.72
CA ILE A 116 8.10 14.99 5.71
C ILE A 116 9.56 15.01 6.14
N GLN A 117 10.47 15.34 5.22
CA GLN A 117 11.86 15.53 5.58
C GLN A 117 12.03 16.65 6.61
N GLU A 118 11.35 17.79 6.43
CA GLU A 118 11.38 18.88 7.40
C GLU A 118 10.78 18.46 8.76
N LEU A 119 9.72 17.65 8.77
CA LEU A 119 9.19 17.09 10.03
C LEU A 119 10.18 16.16 10.72
N LYS A 120 10.88 15.34 9.95
CA LYS A 120 11.91 14.46 10.48
C LYS A 120 13.05 15.28 11.09
N ASP A 121 13.47 16.36 10.43
CA ASP A 121 14.52 17.23 10.93
C ASP A 121 14.10 17.95 12.24
N ILE A 122 12.83 18.37 12.34
CA ILE A 122 12.27 18.91 13.60
C ILE A 122 12.28 17.84 14.70
N TYR A 123 11.81 16.63 14.38
CA TYR A 123 11.80 15.51 15.32
C TYR A 123 13.22 15.16 15.79
N ASP A 124 14.19 15.09 14.88
CA ASP A 124 15.59 14.80 15.17
C ASP A 124 16.21 15.88 16.08
N SER A 125 15.89 17.15 15.83
CA SER A 125 16.29 18.26 16.70
C SER A 125 15.71 18.11 18.11
N ASP A 126 14.42 17.84 18.25
CA ASP A 126 13.80 17.68 19.58
C ASP A 126 14.29 16.43 20.31
N PHE A 127 14.47 15.33 19.57
CA PHE A 127 15.03 14.10 20.06
C PHE A 127 16.48 14.27 20.58
N SER A 128 17.31 15.04 19.87
CA SER A 128 18.70 15.33 20.29
C SER A 128 18.80 16.12 21.61
N LYS A 129 17.74 16.85 22.00
CA LYS A 129 17.71 17.60 23.28
C LYS A 129 17.49 16.69 24.48
N ILE A 130 16.84 15.54 24.27
CA ILE A 130 16.49 14.59 25.34
C ILE A 130 17.35 13.32 25.31
N HIS A 131 18.13 13.12 24.26
CA HIS A 131 18.98 11.95 24.07
C HIS A 131 20.36 12.33 23.51
N THR A 132 21.42 11.94 24.21
CA THR A 132 22.82 12.27 23.87
C THR A 132 23.61 11.08 23.31
N SER A 133 23.07 9.84 23.38
CA SER A 133 23.72 8.64 22.85
C SER A 133 23.39 8.43 21.37
N LYS A 134 24.19 7.62 20.68
CA LYS A 134 24.00 7.27 19.25
C LYS A 134 23.24 5.96 19.04
N ASN A 135 22.92 5.23 20.10
CA ASN A 135 22.46 3.84 20.03
C ASN A 135 20.99 3.70 20.39
N ILE A 136 20.09 4.37 19.67
CA ILE A 136 18.66 4.08 19.80
C ILE A 136 18.23 3.00 18.83
N ASN A 137 17.33 2.14 19.29
CA ASN A 137 16.73 1.12 18.45
C ASN A 137 15.97 1.80 17.29
N TYR A 138 16.29 1.40 16.06
CA TYR A 138 15.66 1.94 14.85
C TYR A 138 14.13 1.89 14.91
N ARG A 139 13.55 0.81 15.45
CA ARG A 139 12.10 0.67 15.61
C ARG A 139 11.54 1.68 16.59
N ASP A 140 12.17 1.88 17.75
CA ASP A 140 11.70 2.83 18.75
C ASP A 140 11.73 4.26 18.22
N TYR A 141 12.78 4.64 17.48
CA TYR A 141 12.86 5.94 16.80
C TYR A 141 11.62 6.18 15.92
N TRP A 142 11.26 5.20 15.08
CA TRP A 142 10.12 5.34 14.18
C TRP A 142 8.76 5.30 14.88
N ILE A 143 8.63 4.52 15.95
CA ILE A 143 7.43 4.57 16.80
C ILE A 143 7.31 5.97 17.43
N GLY A 144 8.42 6.55 17.88
CA GLY A 144 8.46 7.90 18.44
C GLY A 144 8.09 8.98 17.41
N PHE A 145 8.68 8.92 16.21
CA PHE A 145 8.37 9.85 15.11
C PHE A 145 6.88 9.82 14.75
N LEU A 146 6.28 8.62 14.68
CA LEU A 146 4.87 8.44 14.37
C LEU A 146 3.94 8.60 15.59
N GLY A 147 4.49 8.79 16.79
CA GLY A 147 3.75 8.69 18.06
C GLY A 147 2.55 9.62 18.15
N ASN A 148 2.69 10.86 17.66
CA ASN A 148 1.60 11.83 17.61
C ASN A 148 0.46 11.39 16.67
N ALA A 149 0.81 10.93 15.46
CA ALA A 149 -0.15 10.47 14.48
C ALA A 149 -0.89 9.20 14.97
N ILE A 150 -0.16 8.26 15.58
CA ILE A 150 -0.73 7.03 16.15
C ILE A 150 -1.63 7.35 17.35
N SER A 151 -1.16 8.17 18.30
CA SER A 151 -1.95 8.58 19.48
C SER A 151 -3.25 9.29 19.06
N SER A 152 -3.20 10.14 18.04
CA SER A 152 -4.39 10.78 17.48
C SER A 152 -5.36 9.76 16.88
N SER A 153 -4.88 8.80 16.08
CA SER A 153 -5.72 7.71 15.53
C SER A 153 -6.40 6.89 16.61
N LEU A 154 -5.65 6.48 17.64
CA LEU A 154 -6.17 5.68 18.75
C LEU A 154 -7.32 6.43 19.45
N ASN A 155 -7.13 7.72 19.74
CA ASN A 155 -8.16 8.56 20.34
C ASN A 155 -9.39 8.75 19.44
N GLU A 156 -9.23 8.89 18.12
CA GLU A 156 -10.37 8.94 17.18
C GLU A 156 -11.23 7.67 17.20
N TYR A 157 -10.56 6.52 17.28
CA TYR A 157 -11.21 5.21 17.40
C TYR A 157 -11.76 4.94 18.80
N GLY A 158 -11.45 5.80 19.79
CA GLY A 158 -11.98 5.73 21.14
C GLY A 158 -11.17 4.83 22.08
N VAL A 159 -9.94 4.51 21.71
CA VAL A 159 -8.92 4.04 22.67
C VAL A 159 -8.45 5.29 23.41
N SER A 160 -8.63 5.34 24.74
CA SER A 160 -8.21 6.47 25.57
C SER A 160 -6.69 6.54 25.74
N ALA A 161 -5.97 6.65 24.63
CA ALA A 161 -4.53 6.73 24.60
C ALA A 161 -4.08 8.09 25.13
N LYS A 162 -3.16 8.09 26.10
CA LYS A 162 -2.50 9.34 26.52
C LYS A 162 -1.89 10.03 25.30
N GLU A 163 -1.92 11.35 25.31
CA GLU A 163 -1.24 12.12 24.27
C GLU A 163 0.23 11.73 24.23
N PHE A 164 0.75 11.47 23.04
CA PHE A 164 2.16 11.14 22.89
C PHE A 164 3.03 12.32 23.33
N THR A 165 4.01 12.04 24.16
CA THR A 165 5.05 12.99 24.57
C THR A 165 6.37 12.31 24.30
N LEU A 166 7.28 13.00 23.61
CA LEU A 166 8.60 12.49 23.36
C LEU A 166 9.42 12.55 24.66
N ALA A 167 9.73 11.38 25.21
CA ALA A 167 10.49 11.22 26.45
C ALA A 167 11.47 10.04 26.32
N TYR A 168 12.60 10.14 27.01
CA TYR A 168 13.65 9.12 27.02
C TYR A 168 13.87 8.62 28.45
N ASP A 169 13.77 7.31 28.64
CA ASP A 169 14.08 6.64 29.89
C ASP A 169 15.59 6.37 29.94
N VAL A 170 16.28 7.09 30.82
CA VAL A 170 17.73 6.99 31.00
C VAL A 170 18.14 5.65 31.61
N HIS A 171 17.27 5.02 32.40
CA HIS A 171 17.58 3.75 33.07
C HIS A 171 17.43 2.56 32.13
N GLU A 172 16.39 2.58 31.30
CA GLU A 172 16.10 1.53 30.31
C GLU A 172 16.78 1.79 28.95
N GLU A 173 17.52 2.90 28.83
CA GLU A 173 18.18 3.37 27.62
C GLU A 173 17.28 3.39 26.36
N ARG A 174 15.99 3.70 26.51
CA ARG A 174 15.00 3.64 25.41
C ARG A 174 14.01 4.80 25.44
N LEU A 175 13.30 5.01 24.34
CA LEU A 175 12.17 5.93 24.32
C LEU A 175 11.03 5.41 25.23
N ASP A 176 10.51 6.29 26.08
CA ASP A 176 9.31 6.02 26.86
C ASP A 176 8.08 6.18 25.96
N ILE A 177 7.59 5.05 25.46
CA ILE A 177 6.47 5.01 24.51
C ILE A 177 5.35 4.17 25.11
N ASN A 178 4.15 4.75 25.12
CA ASN A 178 2.92 4.10 25.56
C ASN A 178 2.71 2.74 24.86
N ALA A 179 2.33 1.72 25.64
CA ALA A 179 2.16 0.35 25.14
C ALA A 179 1.13 0.24 24.00
N ASP A 180 0.05 1.01 24.03
CA ASP A 180 -0.98 1.00 22.97
C ASP A 180 -0.43 1.53 21.64
N ILE A 181 0.47 2.53 21.70
CA ILE A 181 1.18 3.05 20.52
C ILE A 181 2.11 1.97 19.96
N LYS A 182 2.87 1.27 20.81
CA LYS A 182 3.73 0.15 20.38
C LYS A 182 2.93 -0.99 19.76
N LYS A 183 1.80 -1.37 20.36
CA LYS A 183 0.89 -2.39 19.83
C LYS A 183 0.31 -1.98 18.48
N TYR A 184 -0.21 -0.75 18.40
CA TYR A 184 -0.73 -0.19 17.15
C TYR A 184 0.33 -0.23 16.05
N PHE A 185 1.54 0.26 16.32
CA PHE A 185 2.62 0.24 15.36
C PHE A 185 2.91 -1.19 14.89
N SER A 186 3.01 -2.14 15.83
CA SER A 186 3.34 -3.53 15.50
C SER A 186 2.30 -4.21 14.63
N TYR A 187 1.01 -3.96 14.91
CA TYR A 187 -0.09 -4.50 14.10
C TYR A 187 -0.24 -3.81 12.75
N MET A 188 -0.15 -2.48 12.72
CA MET A 188 -0.48 -1.70 11.51
C MET A 188 0.72 -1.44 10.60
N HIS A 189 1.93 -1.76 11.05
CA HIS A 189 3.18 -1.58 10.32
C HIS A 189 3.14 -2.01 8.84
N PRO A 190 2.57 -3.18 8.48
CA PRO A 190 2.48 -3.60 7.08
C PRO A 190 1.80 -2.58 6.16
N PHE A 191 0.93 -1.74 6.71
CA PHE A 191 0.16 -0.76 5.94
C PHE A 191 0.72 0.66 5.98
N PHE A 192 1.92 0.85 6.51
CA PHE A 192 2.54 2.17 6.55
C PHE A 192 3.02 2.53 5.14
N CYS A 193 2.51 3.66 4.64
CA CYS A 193 2.94 4.25 3.37
C CYS A 193 3.78 5.48 3.69
N ASN A 194 4.90 5.28 4.38
CA ASN A 194 5.84 6.33 4.76
C ASN A 194 7.28 5.81 4.69
N MET A 195 8.24 6.72 4.87
CA MET A 195 9.67 6.48 4.72
C MET A 195 10.30 5.47 5.71
N TYR A 196 9.57 4.94 6.70
CA TYR A 196 10.12 3.96 7.64
C TYR A 196 10.59 2.67 6.94
N ASN A 197 9.70 2.11 6.13
CA ASN A 197 9.83 0.75 5.59
C ASN A 197 9.20 0.60 4.20
N ASN A 198 8.44 1.60 3.75
CA ASN A 198 7.68 1.61 2.50
C ASN A 198 6.76 0.39 2.29
N SER A 199 6.28 -0.26 3.36
CA SER A 199 5.68 -1.60 3.24
C SER A 199 4.26 -1.61 2.69
N GLY A 200 3.49 -0.54 2.91
CA GLY A 200 2.06 -0.49 2.62
C GLY A 200 1.68 -0.07 1.20
N VAL A 201 2.64 0.34 0.38
CA VAL A 201 2.38 0.98 -0.91
C VAL A 201 1.65 0.02 -1.86
N LYS A 202 2.13 -1.22 -1.98
CA LYS A 202 1.50 -2.26 -2.81
C LYS A 202 0.04 -2.54 -2.45
N HIS A 203 -0.27 -2.57 -1.15
CA HIS A 203 -1.64 -2.76 -0.65
C HIS A 203 -2.50 -1.54 -1.01
N SER A 204 -1.95 -0.34 -0.86
CA SER A 204 -2.63 0.90 -1.21
C SER A 204 -3.02 0.96 -2.69
N ILE A 205 -2.15 0.51 -3.60
CA ILE A 205 -2.45 0.50 -5.04
C ILE A 205 -3.71 -0.32 -5.32
N TYR A 206 -3.79 -1.57 -4.85
CA TYR A 206 -4.96 -2.42 -5.12
C TYR A 206 -6.22 -1.97 -4.35
N ILE A 207 -6.07 -1.35 -3.18
CA ILE A 207 -7.20 -0.70 -2.49
C ILE A 207 -7.74 0.47 -3.32
N ASP A 208 -6.87 1.25 -3.96
CA ASP A 208 -7.28 2.37 -4.81
C ASP A 208 -7.95 1.88 -6.10
N VAL A 209 -7.46 0.78 -6.71
CA VAL A 209 -8.17 0.11 -7.82
C VAL A 209 -9.56 -0.36 -7.38
N ASN A 210 -9.68 -0.97 -6.21
CA ASN A 210 -10.98 -1.38 -5.65
C ASN A 210 -11.91 -0.20 -5.37
N ASN A 211 -11.38 0.91 -4.84
CA ASN A 211 -12.16 2.13 -4.60
C ASN A 211 -12.64 2.74 -5.92
N PHE A 212 -11.80 2.72 -6.96
CA PHE A 212 -12.16 3.15 -8.30
C PHE A 212 -13.34 2.34 -8.86
N LEU A 213 -13.26 1.01 -8.75
CA LEU A 213 -14.33 0.08 -9.11
C LEU A 213 -15.66 0.39 -8.39
N LYS A 214 -15.61 0.61 -7.08
CA LYS A 214 -16.83 0.78 -6.25
C LYS A 214 -17.57 2.08 -6.48
N HIS A 215 -16.85 3.15 -6.81
CA HIS A 215 -17.40 4.51 -6.71
C HIS A 215 -17.36 5.28 -8.01
N ASN A 216 -16.62 4.83 -9.02
CA ASN A 216 -16.32 5.64 -10.20
C ASN A 216 -16.54 4.89 -11.51
N ALA A 217 -15.73 3.86 -11.79
CA ALA A 217 -15.76 3.15 -13.06
C ALA A 217 -15.12 1.76 -12.95
N VAL A 218 -15.45 0.86 -13.88
CA VAL A 218 -14.89 -0.48 -13.94
C VAL A 218 -13.46 -0.43 -14.50
N PRO A 219 -12.42 -0.85 -13.74
CA PRO A 219 -11.09 -1.07 -14.30
C PRO A 219 -11.10 -2.41 -15.05
N TYR A 220 -11.26 -2.35 -16.37
CA TYR A 220 -11.37 -3.55 -17.19
C TYR A 220 -10.09 -4.37 -17.15
N ILE A 221 -10.23 -5.69 -17.03
CA ILE A 221 -9.16 -6.64 -17.22
C ILE A 221 -8.88 -6.75 -18.72
N THR A 222 -7.73 -6.22 -19.15
CA THR A 222 -7.31 -6.25 -20.55
C THR A 222 -6.04 -7.08 -20.73
N PRO A 223 -6.02 -8.02 -21.69
CA PRO A 223 -4.84 -8.78 -22.01
C PRO A 223 -3.91 -7.95 -22.91
N HIS A 224 -2.63 -7.90 -22.55
CA HIS A 224 -1.60 -7.20 -23.32
C HIS A 224 -0.49 -8.17 -23.72
N ILE A 225 -0.17 -8.18 -25.00
CA ILE A 225 0.86 -9.01 -25.59
C ILE A 225 2.14 -8.19 -25.75
N GLU A 226 3.22 -8.66 -25.14
CA GLU A 226 4.52 -8.03 -25.17
C GLU A 226 5.53 -8.88 -25.94
N ASN A 227 6.30 -8.23 -26.82
CA ASN A 227 7.28 -8.89 -27.66
C ASN A 227 8.71 -8.52 -27.21
N PHE A 228 9.41 -9.49 -26.65
CA PHE A 228 10.83 -9.38 -26.30
C PHE A 228 11.70 -9.89 -27.45
N GLU A 229 13.03 -9.91 -27.31
CA GLU A 229 13.92 -10.36 -28.40
C GLU A 229 13.74 -11.83 -28.76
N ASN A 230 13.57 -12.71 -27.77
CA ASN A 230 13.52 -14.17 -27.97
C ASN A 230 12.22 -14.81 -27.46
N GLU A 231 11.28 -14.01 -26.94
CA GLU A 231 10.05 -14.52 -26.36
C GLU A 231 8.90 -13.53 -26.52
N LYS A 232 7.69 -14.08 -26.45
CA LYS A 232 6.44 -13.34 -26.42
C LYS A 232 5.75 -13.67 -25.11
N ARG A 233 5.35 -12.66 -24.35
CA ARG A 233 4.63 -12.82 -23.08
C ARG A 233 3.26 -12.17 -23.20
N ILE A 234 2.28 -12.70 -22.49
CA ILE A 234 0.96 -12.12 -22.38
C ILE A 234 0.69 -11.83 -20.91
N TYR A 235 0.17 -10.64 -20.63
CA TYR A 235 -0.11 -10.14 -19.30
C TYR A 235 -1.59 -9.77 -19.19
N SER A 236 -2.10 -9.77 -17.97
CA SER A 236 -3.47 -9.38 -17.66
C SER A 236 -3.42 -8.14 -16.76
N TYR A 237 -4.00 -7.03 -17.20
CA TYR A 237 -3.91 -5.75 -16.49
C TYR A 237 -5.28 -5.20 -16.12
N PHE A 238 -5.37 -4.55 -14.96
CA PHE A 238 -6.42 -3.57 -14.69
C PHE A 238 -6.10 -2.29 -15.46
N GLU A 239 -6.99 -1.90 -16.37
CA GLU A 239 -6.83 -0.71 -17.19
C GLU A 239 -7.57 0.50 -16.61
N ILE A 240 -6.85 1.60 -16.44
CA ILE A 240 -7.41 2.91 -16.06
C ILE A 240 -6.99 3.95 -17.10
N GLN A 241 -7.98 4.56 -17.75
CA GLN A 241 -7.75 5.69 -18.66
C GLN A 241 -7.14 6.87 -17.89
N ASN A 242 -6.13 7.52 -18.46
CA ASN A 242 -5.41 8.63 -17.83
C ASN A 242 -6.34 9.81 -17.51
N GLU A 243 -7.38 10.03 -18.31
CA GLU A 243 -8.41 11.06 -18.05
C GLU A 243 -9.20 10.81 -16.75
N HIS A 244 -9.28 9.55 -16.31
CA HIS A 244 -9.98 9.18 -15.07
C HIS A 244 -9.15 9.42 -13.80
N HIS A 245 -7.94 9.98 -13.87
CA HIS A 245 -7.12 10.24 -12.68
C HIS A 245 -7.85 11.07 -11.61
N LEU A 246 -8.73 11.99 -12.00
CA LEU A 246 -9.50 12.82 -11.05
C LEU A 246 -10.49 12.02 -10.20
N LEU A 247 -10.89 10.83 -10.66
CA LEU A 247 -11.80 9.94 -9.95
C LEU A 247 -11.07 9.09 -8.89
N LEU A 248 -9.74 9.04 -8.94
CA LEU A 248 -8.93 8.37 -7.93
C LEU A 248 -8.80 9.24 -6.66
N LYS A 249 -8.71 8.57 -5.52
CA LYS A 249 -8.34 9.20 -4.25
C LYS A 249 -6.89 9.69 -4.34
N ASP A 250 -6.56 10.72 -3.55
CA ASP A 250 -5.19 11.21 -3.46
C ASP A 250 -4.25 10.09 -2.99
N GLY A 251 -3.20 9.83 -3.76
CA GLY A 251 -2.26 8.75 -3.54
C GLY A 251 -1.40 8.45 -4.77
N ILE A 252 -0.48 7.50 -4.63
CA ILE A 252 0.51 7.17 -5.67
C ILE A 252 -0.16 6.75 -6.98
N LEU A 253 -1.25 5.98 -6.91
CA LEU A 253 -1.95 5.54 -8.13
C LEU A 253 -2.52 6.74 -8.89
N LYS A 254 -3.12 7.71 -8.20
CA LYS A 254 -3.61 8.95 -8.83
C LYS A 254 -2.48 9.74 -9.49
N ASP A 255 -1.35 9.87 -8.81
CA ASP A 255 -0.18 10.57 -9.34
C ASP A 255 0.35 9.91 -10.61
N ILE A 256 0.41 8.57 -10.63
CA ILE A 256 0.86 7.80 -11.79
C ILE A 256 -0.13 7.84 -12.95
N VAL A 257 -1.44 7.80 -12.67
CA VAL A 257 -2.45 7.91 -13.73
C VAL A 257 -2.45 9.33 -14.30
N GLY A 258 -2.29 10.36 -13.45
CA GLY A 258 -2.33 11.77 -13.84
C GLY A 258 -1.03 12.37 -14.40
N ILE A 259 0.13 11.74 -14.17
CA ILE A 259 1.39 12.24 -14.73
C ILE A 259 1.43 12.06 -16.25
N ASP A 260 1.95 13.07 -16.96
CA ASP A 260 2.20 13.00 -18.39
C ASP A 260 3.24 11.92 -18.75
N PHE A 261 3.08 11.28 -19.91
CA PHE A 261 3.94 10.20 -20.38
C PHE A 261 5.41 10.63 -20.50
N GLU A 262 5.69 11.78 -21.12
CA GLU A 262 7.08 12.23 -21.31
C GLU A 262 7.69 12.64 -19.96
N LYS A 263 6.91 13.25 -19.07
CA LYS A 263 7.37 13.55 -17.71
C LYS A 263 7.69 12.29 -16.91
N LEU A 264 6.88 11.24 -17.01
CA LEU A 264 7.17 9.95 -16.38
C LEU A 264 8.42 9.33 -16.98
N LYS A 265 8.52 9.27 -18.32
CA LYS A 265 9.67 8.74 -19.04
C LYS A 265 10.98 9.39 -18.59
N LEU A 266 11.02 10.72 -18.46
CA LEU A 266 12.19 11.44 -17.95
C LEU A 266 12.57 11.01 -16.52
N ASN A 267 11.59 10.76 -15.65
CA ASN A 267 11.85 10.26 -14.30
C ASN A 267 12.41 8.82 -14.32
N LEU A 268 11.87 7.96 -15.18
CA LEU A 268 12.33 6.58 -15.33
C LEU A 268 13.73 6.52 -15.97
N ASP A 269 13.99 7.28 -17.04
CA ASP A 269 15.30 7.43 -17.67
C ASP A 269 16.35 7.87 -16.64
N SER A 270 16.01 8.89 -15.85
CA SER A 270 16.86 9.40 -14.79
C SER A 270 17.15 8.33 -13.72
N LYS A 271 16.13 7.54 -13.33
CA LYS A 271 16.30 6.41 -12.40
C LYS A 271 17.17 5.31 -13.00
N PHE A 272 17.01 5.01 -14.28
CA PHE A 272 17.80 4.01 -15.01
C PHE A 272 19.28 4.40 -15.09
N CYS A 273 19.57 5.64 -15.49
CA CYS A 273 20.94 6.17 -15.57
C CYS A 273 21.65 6.18 -14.20
N ASN A 274 20.91 6.38 -13.12
CA ASN A 274 21.44 6.41 -11.75
C ASN A 274 21.24 5.08 -11.01
N SER A 275 20.97 3.98 -11.72
CA SER A 275 20.65 2.69 -11.10
C SER A 275 21.75 2.12 -10.19
N ASN A 276 23.01 2.54 -10.38
CA ASN A 276 24.15 2.15 -9.55
C ASN A 276 24.28 2.98 -8.26
N ASN A 277 23.57 4.10 -8.13
CA ASN A 277 23.56 4.91 -6.93
C ASN A 277 22.42 4.45 -6.00
N TYR A 278 22.78 3.81 -4.88
CA TYR A 278 21.82 3.32 -3.91
C TYR A 278 21.03 4.45 -3.22
N ASP A 279 21.58 5.65 -3.10
CA ASP A 279 20.89 6.75 -2.41
C ASP A 279 20.05 7.61 -3.37
N TYR A 280 20.08 7.28 -4.67
CA TYR A 280 19.38 8.06 -5.68
C TYR A 280 17.86 7.87 -5.62
N LEU A 281 17.16 8.99 -5.48
CA LEU A 281 15.72 9.16 -5.63
C LEU A 281 15.43 10.01 -6.87
N CYS A 282 14.55 9.52 -7.76
CA CYS A 282 14.08 10.32 -8.88
C CYS A 282 13.09 11.41 -8.42
N GLY A 283 12.69 12.31 -9.31
CA GLY A 283 11.78 13.41 -8.98
C GLY A 283 10.45 12.94 -8.39
N LEU A 284 9.90 11.82 -8.88
CA LEU A 284 8.68 11.21 -8.34
C LEU A 284 8.87 10.70 -6.91
N GLU A 285 9.90 9.92 -6.64
CA GLU A 285 10.18 9.40 -5.30
C GLU A 285 10.44 10.52 -4.28
N LYS A 286 11.11 11.60 -4.71
CA LYS A 286 11.27 12.82 -3.91
C LYS A 286 9.94 13.51 -3.61
N THR A 287 9.03 13.54 -4.58
CA THR A 287 7.70 14.15 -4.41
C THR A 287 6.84 13.33 -3.46
N TRP A 288 6.93 12.00 -3.55
CA TRP A 288 6.17 11.12 -2.65
C TRP A 288 6.72 11.11 -1.24
N GLU A 289 8.02 11.35 -1.05
CA GLU A 289 8.71 11.25 0.25
C GLU A 289 8.51 9.87 0.92
N LEU A 290 8.47 8.81 0.09
CA LEU A 290 8.30 7.41 0.48
C LEU A 290 9.58 6.60 0.25
N GLY A 291 10.73 7.26 0.11
CA GLY A 291 11.97 6.58 -0.24
C GLY A 291 11.91 5.82 -1.57
N ARG A 292 12.61 4.68 -1.63
CA ARG A 292 12.88 3.93 -2.86
C ARG A 292 11.79 2.92 -3.17
N ILE A 293 10.65 3.39 -3.64
CA ILE A 293 9.52 2.53 -4.01
C ILE A 293 9.44 2.26 -5.51
N LEU A 294 10.13 3.04 -6.34
CA LEU A 294 10.13 2.87 -7.78
C LEU A 294 11.35 2.06 -8.23
N THR A 295 11.10 0.94 -8.91
CA THR A 295 12.16 0.08 -9.46
C THR A 295 11.92 -0.23 -10.94
N LEU A 296 12.99 -0.61 -11.64
CA LEU A 296 12.99 -0.86 -13.09
C LEU A 296 13.56 -2.24 -13.40
N ASP A 297 13.07 -2.86 -14.47
CA ASP A 297 13.68 -4.07 -15.02
C ASP A 297 14.97 -3.71 -15.75
N ARG A 298 16.11 -4.19 -15.24
CA ARG A 298 17.43 -3.93 -15.85
C ARG A 298 17.67 -4.76 -17.11
N THR A 299 17.04 -5.92 -17.22
CA THR A 299 17.25 -6.87 -18.31
C THR A 299 16.45 -6.45 -19.53
N ASN A 300 15.17 -6.12 -19.32
CA ASN A 300 14.25 -5.76 -20.41
C ASN A 300 14.15 -4.24 -20.65
N GLY A 301 14.67 -3.44 -19.73
CA GLY A 301 14.53 -1.98 -19.75
C GLY A 301 13.15 -1.52 -19.26
N HIS A 302 12.90 -0.22 -19.34
CA HIS A 302 11.67 0.43 -18.87
C HIS A 302 10.83 1.05 -19.99
N ILE A 303 11.20 0.84 -21.26
CA ILE A 303 10.49 1.36 -22.43
C ILE A 303 10.31 0.24 -23.46
N SER A 304 9.11 0.10 -24.01
CA SER A 304 8.83 -0.81 -25.13
C SER A 304 9.69 -0.49 -26.36
N LYS A 305 9.90 -1.50 -27.22
CA LYS A 305 10.67 -1.33 -28.48
C LYS A 305 10.10 -0.25 -29.40
N ASP A 306 8.78 -0.10 -29.45
CA ASP A 306 8.09 0.92 -30.23
C ASP A 306 8.05 2.30 -29.53
N LYS A 307 8.60 2.40 -28.32
CA LYS A 307 8.68 3.59 -27.47
C LYS A 307 7.33 4.16 -27.03
N LYS A 308 6.25 3.36 -27.09
CA LYS A 308 4.89 3.80 -26.74
C LYS A 308 4.45 3.43 -25.33
N THR A 309 5.15 2.50 -24.69
CA THR A 309 4.79 2.01 -23.35
C THR A 309 6.00 2.07 -22.44
N LEU A 310 5.78 2.55 -21.22
CA LEU A 310 6.75 2.54 -20.13
C LEU A 310 6.41 1.40 -19.19
N TYR A 311 7.41 0.66 -18.69
CA TYR A 311 7.25 -0.40 -17.71
C TYR A 311 8.11 -0.09 -16.48
N PHE A 312 7.51 -0.23 -15.30
CA PHE A 312 8.18 0.01 -14.03
C PHE A 312 7.43 -0.70 -12.91
N PHE A 313 8.06 -0.79 -11.74
CA PHE A 313 7.43 -1.36 -10.56
C PHE A 313 7.30 -0.30 -9.47
N ILE A 314 6.19 -0.34 -8.75
CA ILE A 314 6.01 0.41 -7.51
C ILE A 314 5.78 -0.60 -6.38
N ASP A 315 6.73 -0.69 -5.44
CA ASP A 315 6.69 -1.66 -4.34
C ASP A 315 6.37 -3.09 -4.84
N ASN A 316 7.08 -3.50 -5.90
CA ASN A 316 6.94 -4.78 -6.61
C ASN A 316 5.62 -4.98 -7.38
N VAL A 317 4.75 -3.96 -7.47
CA VAL A 317 3.59 -4.00 -8.37
C VAL A 317 4.01 -3.57 -9.76
N LEU A 318 3.89 -4.44 -10.76
CA LEU A 318 4.16 -4.09 -12.15
C LEU A 318 3.11 -3.09 -12.66
N ILE A 319 3.59 -2.00 -13.22
CA ILE A 319 2.79 -0.97 -13.86
C ILE A 319 3.34 -0.72 -15.26
N ALA A 320 2.43 -0.65 -16.22
CA ALA A 320 2.72 -0.15 -17.55
C ALA A 320 1.93 1.14 -17.82
N LYS A 321 2.51 2.08 -18.57
CA LYS A 321 1.83 3.32 -18.94
C LYS A 321 2.09 3.68 -20.38
N ASN A 322 1.04 4.05 -21.11
CA ASN A 322 1.14 4.71 -22.40
C ASN A 322 0.48 6.09 -22.35
N HIS A 323 0.37 6.77 -23.51
CA HIS A 323 -0.22 8.11 -23.57
C HIS A 323 -1.68 8.19 -23.10
N HIS A 324 -2.44 7.09 -23.16
CA HIS A 324 -3.88 7.08 -22.91
C HIS A 324 -4.27 6.32 -21.64
N VAL A 325 -3.55 5.28 -21.28
CA VAL A 325 -3.90 4.38 -20.18
C VAL A 325 -2.72 4.10 -19.25
N THR A 326 -3.07 3.78 -18.03
CA THR A 326 -2.21 3.16 -17.04
C THR A 326 -2.74 1.75 -16.77
N LEU A 327 -1.85 0.77 -16.84
CA LEU A 327 -2.10 -0.65 -16.73
C LEU A 327 -1.45 -1.14 -15.43
N ILE A 328 -2.24 -1.71 -14.52
CA ILE A 328 -1.78 -2.24 -13.24
C ILE A 328 -1.90 -3.75 -13.29
N ASP A 329 -0.80 -4.47 -13.04
CA ASP A 329 -0.79 -5.93 -13.21
C ASP A 329 -1.85 -6.60 -12.33
N ALA A 330 -2.70 -7.39 -12.97
CA ALA A 330 -3.85 -8.04 -12.35
C ALA A 330 -3.56 -9.49 -11.98
N ASP A 331 -2.37 -10.00 -12.28
CA ASP A 331 -2.03 -11.42 -12.11
C ASP A 331 -0.94 -11.63 -11.07
N ASP A 332 0.32 -11.79 -11.47
CA ASP A 332 1.43 -12.16 -10.60
C ASP A 332 1.67 -11.17 -9.46
N SER A 333 1.64 -9.86 -9.75
CA SER A 333 1.78 -8.81 -8.75
C SER A 333 0.65 -8.87 -7.73
N LEU A 334 -0.60 -9.06 -8.18
CA LEU A 334 -1.76 -9.15 -7.31
C LEU A 334 -1.63 -10.39 -6.40
N LEU A 335 -1.26 -11.53 -6.96
CA LEU A 335 -1.02 -12.76 -6.19
C LEU A 335 0.08 -12.57 -5.14
N MET A 336 1.20 -11.96 -5.53
CA MET A 336 2.30 -11.68 -4.62
C MET A 336 1.83 -10.77 -3.48
N VAL A 337 1.09 -9.71 -3.78
CA VAL A 337 0.53 -8.82 -2.76
C VAL A 337 -0.40 -9.56 -1.80
N LEU A 338 -1.29 -10.42 -2.30
CA LEU A 338 -2.20 -11.22 -1.46
C LEU A 338 -1.45 -12.19 -0.54
N LYS A 339 -0.43 -12.88 -1.06
CA LYS A 339 0.43 -13.79 -0.28
C LYS A 339 1.20 -13.04 0.80
N VAL A 340 1.75 -11.88 0.46
CA VAL A 340 2.47 -11.01 1.41
C VAL A 340 1.52 -10.50 2.49
N LEU A 341 0.32 -10.04 2.12
CA LEU A 341 -0.69 -9.58 3.06
C LEU A 341 -1.07 -10.68 4.07
N LYS A 342 -1.31 -11.91 3.60
CA LYS A 342 -1.62 -13.06 4.47
C LYS A 342 -0.53 -13.26 5.51
N ARG A 343 0.73 -13.35 5.07
CA ARG A 343 1.88 -13.49 5.95
C ARG A 343 2.01 -12.33 6.95
N GLU A 344 1.77 -11.09 6.51
CA GLU A 344 1.85 -9.90 7.34
C GLU A 344 0.76 -9.87 8.43
N ILE A 345 -0.47 -10.22 8.07
CA ILE A 345 -1.58 -10.38 9.02
C ILE A 345 -1.30 -11.51 10.01
N ASP A 346 -0.89 -12.68 9.53
CA ASP A 346 -0.56 -13.83 10.39
C ASP A 346 0.53 -13.47 11.39
N ASN A 347 1.58 -12.76 10.95
CA ASN A 347 2.64 -12.26 11.83
C ASN A 347 2.11 -11.25 12.86
N GLY A 348 1.29 -10.30 12.44
CA GLY A 348 0.70 -9.31 13.33
C GLY A 348 -0.25 -9.92 14.37
N LEU A 349 -1.02 -10.96 13.99
CA LEU A 349 -1.85 -11.71 14.93
C LEU A 349 -1.03 -12.62 15.85
N GLY A 350 0.12 -13.11 15.38
CA GLY A 350 1.06 -13.94 16.15
C GLY A 350 1.87 -13.17 17.19
N TYR A 351 1.98 -11.83 17.09
CA TYR A 351 2.76 -11.00 18.02
C TYR A 351 2.29 -11.09 19.47
N GLU A 352 1.02 -11.44 19.73
CA GLU A 352 0.51 -11.65 21.10
C GLU A 352 1.03 -12.93 21.78
N LYS A 353 1.72 -13.82 21.05
CA LYS A 353 2.28 -15.06 21.65
C LYS A 353 3.65 -14.86 22.30
N PHE A 354 4.23 -13.66 22.20
CA PHE A 354 5.61 -13.36 22.62
C PHE A 354 5.72 -12.23 23.65
N ASP A 355 4.60 -11.72 24.16
CA ASP A 355 4.55 -10.78 25.29
C ASP A 355 4.02 -11.46 26.57
#